data_AF-A0A671THB6-F1
#
_entry.id   AF-A0A671THB6-F1
#
_cell.length_a   1.000
_cell.length_b   1.000
_cell.length_c   1.000
_cell.angle_alpha   90.00
_cell.angle_beta   90.00
_cell.angle_gamma   90.00
#
_symmetry.space_group_name_H-M   'P 1'
#
loop_
_entity.id
_entity.type
_entity.pdbx_description
1 polymer ?
#
loop_
_entity_poly.entity_id
_entity_poly.type
_entity_poly.pdbx_seq_one_letter_code
_entity_poly.pdbx_strand_id
1 'polypeptide(L)'
;MRTGSLGGGLKYFVLRTETLSPPSARTNNSEQLIQLGPSLSRLHQIKMRTLLLLLLFCHVSSPVLHSLKHFITASTGIPNFPEVVTTVVIDELLMGSCDSNKGLHVKDVAESFIIKYPEQLEWYKQECLAVLPIFRPRTNSLMSLYNQSGGVHVLQKVEGCEWDDETEEVKAFSQFGYDGKDFMELDPKTFTWIAKRPEAVNISMMWYTKTYLRENFKTVLTQIFPEQLKKYVDYGRSFLLRTELPSVSLLQKTPSSPVSCLATGFYPHRASLVWRKDGEELHEEVDHGEILPNHDGTFQMSVDLNLSSVTPEDWTRYNCVFQLSGVKEDIITKLEKDRIRTNEGKVKPSNMTVLVTAAVVVLALILIGAAGFIVYKKKKGEREKGKISLL
;
A
#
# COMPACT_ATOMS: atom_id res chain seq x y z
N MET A 1 -48.29 -21.26 -46.37
CA MET A 1 -49.14 -20.13 -45.94
C MET A 1 -48.73 -19.79 -44.51
N ARG A 2 -47.92 -18.73 -44.30
CA ARG A 2 -48.32 -17.40 -43.74
C ARG A 2 -49.26 -17.55 -42.54
N THR A 3 -49.07 -16.97 -41.35
CA THR A 3 -48.33 -15.82 -40.75
C THR A 3 -48.64 -15.97 -39.22
N GLY A 4 -47.95 -15.44 -38.21
CA GLY A 4 -47.15 -14.23 -38.05
C GLY A 4 -46.74 -14.07 -36.56
N SER A 5 -45.82 -13.13 -36.35
CA SER A 5 -45.13 -12.75 -35.11
C SER A 5 -46.01 -12.00 -34.09
N LEU A 6 -45.62 -12.03 -32.81
CA LEU A 6 -45.61 -10.94 -31.80
C LEU A 6 -45.08 -11.57 -30.48
N GLY A 7 -44.01 -11.12 -29.80
CA GLY A 7 -43.58 -9.76 -29.53
C GLY A 7 -44.21 -9.26 -28.22
N GLY A 8 -43.60 -9.54 -27.07
CA GLY A 8 -44.14 -9.19 -25.74
C GLY A 8 -43.09 -8.56 -24.83
N GLY A 9 -42.92 -7.24 -24.95
CA GLY A 9 -42.08 -6.40 -24.10
C GLY A 9 -42.79 -5.89 -22.83
N LEU A 10 -41.97 -5.30 -21.95
CA LEU A 10 -42.30 -4.70 -20.66
C LEU A 10 -43.57 -3.81 -20.68
N LYS A 11 -44.38 -3.90 -19.62
CA LYS A 11 -45.41 -2.91 -19.28
C LYS A 11 -44.99 -2.12 -18.05
N TYR A 12 -44.72 -0.83 -18.23
CA TYR A 12 -44.73 0.18 -17.18
C TYR A 12 -46.17 0.68 -16.99
N PHE A 13 -46.61 0.84 -15.73
CA PHE A 13 -47.86 1.50 -15.39
C PHE A 13 -47.62 3.00 -15.18
N VAL A 14 -48.34 3.83 -15.94
CA VAL A 14 -48.46 5.28 -15.74
C VAL A 14 -49.77 5.55 -15.01
N LEU A 15 -49.71 6.17 -13.83
CA LEU A 15 -50.90 6.66 -13.13
C LEU A 15 -51.12 8.14 -13.46
N ARG A 16 -52.29 8.43 -14.04
CA ARG A 16 -52.83 9.76 -14.34
C ARG A 16 -53.57 10.29 -13.11
N THR A 17 -53.25 11.51 -12.66
CA THR A 17 -54.00 12.23 -11.63
C THR A 17 -55.05 13.13 -12.29
N GLU A 18 -56.33 12.91 -11.97
CA GLU A 18 -57.41 13.85 -12.28
C GLU A 18 -57.60 14.82 -11.10
N THR A 19 -57.89 16.08 -11.46
CA THR A 19 -58.11 17.21 -10.57
C THR A 19 -59.61 17.39 -10.33
N LEU A 20 -60.01 17.62 -9.08
CA LEU A 20 -61.34 18.15 -8.75
C LEU A 20 -61.21 19.39 -7.87
N SER A 21 -61.86 20.47 -8.30
CA SER A 21 -62.00 21.75 -7.61
C SER A 21 -63.13 21.72 -6.56
N PRO A 22 -63.06 22.50 -5.46
CA PRO A 22 -64.17 22.63 -4.52
C PRO A 22 -65.02 23.90 -4.76
N PRO A 23 -66.30 23.94 -4.34
CA PRO A 23 -67.12 25.15 -4.42
C PRO A 23 -67.00 26.00 -3.14
N SER A 24 -67.21 27.31 -3.34
CA SER A 24 -67.20 28.36 -2.32
C SER A 24 -68.50 28.44 -1.51
N ALA A 25 -68.40 28.75 -0.22
CA ALA A 25 -69.43 29.50 0.50
C ALA A 25 -68.78 30.35 1.61
N ARG A 26 -69.26 31.58 1.75
CA ARG A 26 -68.72 32.70 2.55
C ARG A 26 -69.76 33.02 3.65
N THR A 27 -69.33 33.23 4.89
CA THR A 27 -69.52 34.45 5.74
C THR A 27 -69.28 34.19 7.24
N ASN A 28 -68.38 34.98 7.85
CA ASN A 28 -68.36 35.70 9.15
C ASN A 28 -69.06 35.08 10.39
N ASN A 29 -68.53 35.06 11.62
CA ASN A 29 -67.83 36.12 12.38
C ASN A 29 -67.13 35.57 13.67
N SER A 30 -66.15 36.35 14.17
CA SER A 30 -65.71 36.57 15.58
C SER A 30 -65.12 35.43 16.45
N GLU A 31 -63.81 35.56 16.70
CA GLU A 31 -63.09 35.46 17.98
C GLU A 31 -63.64 34.57 19.12
N GLN A 32 -62.91 33.49 19.43
CA GLN A 32 -62.33 33.17 20.76
C GLN A 32 -62.04 31.66 20.83
N LEU A 33 -60.75 31.28 20.77
CA LEU A 33 -60.14 30.17 21.52
C LEU A 33 -58.64 30.11 21.19
N ILE A 34 -57.87 30.89 21.94
CA ILE A 34 -56.43 30.70 22.12
C ILE A 34 -56.25 29.47 23.03
N GLN A 35 -55.23 28.66 22.74
CA GLN A 35 -54.50 27.73 23.62
C GLN A 35 -54.77 26.24 23.45
N LEU A 36 -54.06 25.63 22.48
CA LEU A 36 -53.51 24.25 22.48
C LEU A 36 -52.81 24.04 21.10
N GLY A 37 -51.50 24.15 20.88
CA GLY A 37 -50.38 24.51 21.71
C GLY A 37 -49.09 24.54 20.84
N PRO A 38 -48.09 25.37 21.17
CA PRO A 38 -46.71 25.28 20.65
C PRO A 38 -45.96 24.00 21.08
N SER A 39 -46.69 23.04 21.68
CA SER A 39 -46.22 21.81 22.29
C SER A 39 -46.23 20.65 21.28
N LEU A 40 -47.24 20.56 20.41
CA LEU A 40 -47.34 19.45 19.45
C LEU A 40 -46.27 19.54 18.35
N SER A 41 -45.92 20.77 17.92
CA SER A 41 -44.86 21.05 16.96
C SER A 41 -43.47 20.83 17.56
N ARG A 42 -43.25 21.25 18.82
CA ARG A 42 -42.01 20.98 19.55
C ARG A 42 -41.82 19.49 19.81
N LEU A 43 -42.88 18.76 20.18
CA LEU A 43 -42.82 17.31 20.39
C LEU A 43 -42.55 16.56 19.09
N HIS A 44 -43.13 16.99 17.96
CA HIS A 44 -42.82 16.46 16.62
C HIS A 44 -41.38 16.77 16.20
N GLN A 45 -40.90 17.98 16.47
CA GLN A 45 -39.55 18.40 16.11
C GLN A 45 -38.48 17.72 16.99
N ILE A 46 -38.79 17.49 18.27
CA ILE A 46 -37.98 16.66 19.18
C ILE A 46 -38.03 15.21 18.71
N LYS A 47 -39.19 14.62 18.43
CA LYS A 47 -39.30 13.25 17.89
C LYS A 47 -38.52 13.07 16.60
N MET A 48 -38.60 14.01 15.65
CA MET A 48 -37.83 13.95 14.40
C MET A 48 -36.33 14.13 14.62
N ARG A 49 -35.90 15.02 15.54
CA ARG A 49 -34.48 15.14 15.91
C ARG A 49 -33.95 13.89 16.61
N THR A 50 -34.74 13.28 17.51
CA THR A 50 -34.38 12.02 18.17
C THR A 50 -34.35 10.87 17.18
N LEU A 51 -35.26 10.84 16.19
CA LEU A 51 -35.26 9.85 15.11
C LEU A 51 -34.05 10.03 14.17
N LEU A 52 -33.69 11.28 13.84
CA LEU A 52 -32.52 11.61 13.02
C LEU A 52 -31.21 11.32 13.76
N LEU A 53 -31.16 11.59 15.06
CA LEU A 53 -30.05 11.20 15.94
C LEU A 53 -29.96 9.68 16.08
N LEU A 54 -31.09 8.97 16.25
CA LEU A 54 -31.13 7.50 16.23
C LEU A 54 -30.66 6.95 14.88
N LEU A 55 -30.98 7.59 13.74
CA LEU A 55 -30.48 7.20 12.42
C LEU A 55 -28.97 7.50 12.24
N LEU A 56 -28.44 8.54 12.90
CA LEU A 56 -27.00 8.86 12.94
C LEU A 56 -26.21 7.95 13.90
N PHE A 57 -26.85 7.44 14.96
CA PHE A 57 -26.29 6.43 15.87
C PHE A 57 -26.56 4.99 15.41
N CYS A 58 -27.50 4.78 14.48
CA CYS A 58 -27.68 3.57 13.70
C CYS A 58 -26.71 3.56 12.51
N HIS A 59 -25.41 3.74 12.77
CA HIS A 59 -24.45 2.91 12.07
C HIS A 59 -24.67 1.48 12.59
N VAL A 60 -25.74 0.83 12.12
CA VAL A 60 -25.78 -0.62 12.11
C VAL A 60 -24.58 -0.98 11.26
N SER A 61 -23.49 -1.40 11.89
CA SER A 61 -22.44 -2.11 11.20
C SER A 61 -23.16 -3.23 10.48
N SER A 62 -23.36 -3.10 9.17
CA SER A 62 -23.83 -4.24 8.39
C SER A 62 -22.75 -5.31 8.58
N PRO A 63 -23.11 -6.57 8.86
CA PRO A 63 -22.11 -7.63 8.93
C PRO A 63 -21.34 -7.59 7.61
N VAL A 64 -20.02 -7.44 7.70
CA VAL A 64 -19.16 -7.48 6.53
C VAL A 64 -18.71 -8.92 6.40
N LEU A 65 -19.26 -9.61 5.41
CA LEU A 65 -18.85 -10.97 5.11
C LEU A 65 -17.51 -10.92 4.39
N HIS A 66 -16.48 -11.44 5.04
CA HIS A 66 -15.14 -11.59 4.49
C HIS A 66 -14.94 -13.00 3.96
N SER A 67 -14.09 -13.18 2.95
CA SER A 67 -13.80 -14.51 2.40
C SER A 67 -12.34 -14.69 1.99
N LEU A 68 -11.81 -15.88 2.26
CA LEU A 68 -10.54 -16.35 1.70
C LEU A 68 -10.85 -17.56 0.82
N LYS A 69 -10.44 -17.49 -0.45
CA LYS A 69 -10.69 -18.53 -1.47
C LYS A 69 -9.39 -18.97 -2.12
N HIS A 70 -9.12 -20.26 -2.10
CA HIS A 70 -8.12 -20.93 -2.91
C HIS A 70 -8.81 -21.53 -4.14
N PHE A 71 -8.37 -21.11 -5.31
CA PHE A 71 -8.77 -21.74 -6.57
C PHE A 71 -7.62 -22.57 -7.10
N ILE A 72 -7.90 -23.82 -7.42
CA ILE A 72 -6.93 -24.74 -7.99
C ILE A 72 -7.50 -25.26 -9.29
N THR A 73 -6.72 -25.14 -10.36
CA THR A 73 -7.08 -25.65 -11.69
C THR A 73 -5.97 -26.56 -12.17
N ALA A 74 -6.32 -27.79 -12.51
CA ALA A 74 -5.44 -28.74 -13.15
C ALA A 74 -6.01 -29.14 -14.50
N SER A 75 -5.16 -29.15 -15.52
CA SER A 75 -5.58 -29.38 -16.90
C SER A 75 -4.65 -30.33 -17.64
N THR A 76 -5.19 -31.03 -18.62
CA THR A 76 -4.44 -31.89 -19.55
C THR A 76 -4.63 -31.43 -20.98
N GLY A 77 -3.67 -31.75 -21.86
CA GLY A 77 -3.82 -31.56 -23.31
C GLY A 77 -3.81 -30.11 -23.80
N ILE A 78 -3.46 -29.13 -22.96
CA ILE A 78 -3.35 -27.71 -23.35
C ILE A 78 -1.87 -27.35 -23.57
N PRO A 79 -1.43 -27.11 -24.82
CA PRO A 79 -0.06 -26.72 -25.08
C PRO A 79 0.28 -25.38 -24.43
N ASN A 80 1.50 -25.26 -23.89
CA ASN A 80 2.05 -24.03 -23.30
C ASN A 80 1.27 -23.46 -22.10
N PHE A 81 0.34 -24.22 -21.51
CA PHE A 81 -0.36 -23.85 -20.29
C PHE A 81 0.18 -24.67 -19.12
N PRO A 82 0.35 -24.11 -17.91
CA PRO A 82 0.76 -24.89 -16.74
C PRO A 82 -0.24 -26.01 -16.44
N GLU A 83 0.26 -27.21 -16.15
CA GLU A 83 -0.61 -28.36 -15.84
C GLU A 83 -1.43 -28.11 -14.58
N VAL A 84 -0.90 -27.34 -13.62
CA VAL A 84 -1.58 -26.94 -12.39
C VAL A 84 -1.32 -25.46 -12.12
N VAL A 85 -2.39 -24.74 -11.79
CA VAL A 85 -2.38 -23.34 -11.34
C VAL A 85 -3.20 -23.25 -10.05
N THR A 86 -2.66 -22.57 -9.04
CA THR A 86 -3.36 -22.22 -7.81
C THR A 86 -3.33 -20.71 -7.58
N THR A 87 -4.40 -20.16 -7.02
CA THR A 87 -4.50 -18.73 -6.68
C THR A 87 -5.17 -18.54 -5.33
N VAL A 88 -4.71 -17.57 -4.56
CA VAL A 88 -5.31 -17.16 -3.30
C VAL A 88 -5.96 -15.80 -3.46
N VAL A 89 -7.25 -15.73 -3.13
CA VAL A 89 -8.08 -14.53 -3.23
C VAL A 89 -8.63 -14.22 -1.84
N ILE A 90 -8.46 -12.98 -1.36
CA ILE A 90 -9.07 -12.51 -0.11
C ILE A 90 -9.94 -11.31 -0.46
N ASP A 91 -11.25 -11.36 -0.13
CA ASP A 91 -12.23 -10.32 -0.46
C ASP A 91 -12.14 -9.82 -1.92
N GLU A 92 -12.07 -10.77 -2.85
CA GLU A 92 -11.93 -10.54 -4.30
C GLU A 92 -10.57 -9.95 -4.75
N LEU A 93 -9.62 -9.76 -3.84
CA LEU A 93 -8.25 -9.35 -4.14
C LEU A 93 -7.34 -10.57 -4.34
N LEU A 94 -6.74 -10.67 -5.53
CA LEU A 94 -5.77 -11.72 -5.84
C LEU A 94 -4.44 -11.43 -5.12
N MET A 95 -4.15 -12.23 -4.09
CA MET A 95 -2.97 -12.06 -3.24
C MET A 95 -1.73 -12.71 -3.84
N GLY A 96 -1.91 -13.87 -4.47
CA GLY A 96 -0.81 -14.64 -5.04
C GLY A 96 -1.30 -15.76 -5.94
N SER A 97 -0.40 -16.21 -6.81
CA SER A 97 -0.61 -17.34 -7.71
C SER A 97 0.61 -18.25 -7.70
N CYS A 98 0.41 -19.55 -7.87
CA CYS A 98 1.49 -20.49 -8.08
C CYS A 98 1.15 -21.41 -9.26
N ASP A 99 2.10 -21.61 -10.16
CA ASP A 99 1.93 -22.51 -11.29
C ASP A 99 3.09 -23.50 -11.43
N SER A 100 2.82 -24.64 -12.06
CA SER A 100 3.77 -25.73 -12.21
C SER A 100 5.03 -25.40 -13.01
N ASN A 101 5.05 -24.29 -13.76
CA ASN A 101 6.15 -23.90 -14.65
C ASN A 101 7.03 -22.82 -14.02
N LYS A 102 6.42 -21.83 -13.36
CA LYS A 102 7.09 -20.63 -12.83
C LYS A 102 7.18 -20.59 -11.30
N GLY A 103 6.43 -21.44 -10.60
CA GLY A 103 6.37 -21.44 -9.13
C GLY A 103 5.53 -20.31 -8.57
N LEU A 104 5.82 -19.90 -7.33
CA LEU A 104 5.07 -18.87 -6.60
C LEU A 104 5.33 -17.47 -7.16
N HIS A 105 4.25 -16.72 -7.36
CA HIS A 105 4.25 -15.31 -7.74
C HIS A 105 3.26 -14.54 -6.86
N VAL A 106 3.80 -13.70 -5.99
CA VAL A 106 3.06 -12.75 -5.14
C VAL A 106 2.62 -11.54 -5.96
N LYS A 107 1.44 -10.99 -5.68
CA LYS A 107 0.94 -9.77 -6.33
C LYS A 107 1.27 -8.53 -5.52
N ASP A 108 1.41 -7.40 -6.21
CA ASP A 108 1.74 -6.09 -5.63
C ASP A 108 0.83 -5.73 -4.45
N VAL A 109 -0.47 -6.05 -4.55
CA VAL A 109 -1.47 -5.83 -3.48
C VAL A 109 -1.15 -6.58 -2.18
N ALA A 110 -0.38 -7.66 -2.26
CA ALA A 110 0.02 -8.48 -1.12
C ALA A 110 1.42 -8.14 -0.58
N GLU A 111 2.22 -7.33 -1.29
CA GLU A 111 3.61 -7.04 -0.89
C GLU A 111 3.67 -6.35 0.47
N SER A 112 2.87 -5.31 0.67
CA SER A 112 2.83 -4.57 1.94
C SER A 112 2.30 -5.41 3.10
N PHE A 113 1.39 -6.36 2.81
CA PHE A 113 0.89 -7.33 3.78
C PHE A 113 2.00 -8.32 4.17
N ILE A 114 2.72 -8.86 3.20
CA ILE A 114 3.82 -9.81 3.42
C ILE A 114 5.02 -9.17 4.13
N ILE A 115 5.34 -7.91 3.82
CA ILE A 115 6.37 -7.15 4.54
C ILE A 115 6.07 -7.11 6.04
N LYS A 116 4.81 -6.85 6.40
CA LYS A 116 4.37 -6.81 7.80
C LYS A 116 4.25 -8.20 8.42
N TYR A 117 3.90 -9.21 7.62
CA TYR A 117 3.66 -10.59 8.05
C TYR A 117 4.48 -11.56 7.19
N PRO A 118 5.81 -11.63 7.37
CA PRO A 118 6.70 -12.42 6.51
C PRO A 118 6.40 -13.92 6.51
N GLU A 119 5.81 -14.45 7.58
CA GLU A 119 5.32 -15.83 7.68
C GLU A 119 4.23 -16.17 6.65
N GLN A 120 3.51 -15.17 6.12
CA GLN A 120 2.54 -15.36 5.04
C GLN A 120 3.18 -15.84 3.76
N LEU A 121 4.37 -15.30 3.45
CA LEU A 121 5.12 -15.73 2.28
C LEU A 121 5.52 -17.20 2.40
N GLU A 122 5.92 -17.62 3.60
CA GLU A 122 6.28 -19.01 3.83
C GLU A 122 5.06 -19.93 3.70
N TRP A 123 3.91 -19.51 4.23
CA TRP A 123 2.66 -20.24 4.05
C TRP A 123 2.28 -20.39 2.57
N TYR A 124 2.33 -19.31 1.78
CA TYR A 124 2.08 -19.37 0.33
C TYR A 124 3.02 -20.33 -0.39
N LYS A 125 4.31 -20.38 0.00
CA LYS A 125 5.28 -21.33 -0.56
C LYS A 125 4.92 -22.77 -0.21
N GLN A 126 4.63 -23.05 1.06
CA GLN A 126 4.28 -24.40 1.51
C GLN A 126 3.01 -24.90 0.83
N GLU A 127 2.00 -24.04 0.68
CA GLU A 127 0.77 -24.37 -0.02
C GLU A 127 1.03 -24.68 -1.51
N CYS A 128 1.80 -23.83 -2.18
CA CYS A 128 2.23 -24.05 -3.56
C CYS A 128 2.93 -25.42 -3.72
N LEU A 129 3.86 -25.76 -2.83
CA LEU A 129 4.57 -27.04 -2.85
C LEU A 129 3.66 -28.24 -2.52
N ALA A 130 2.66 -28.06 -1.67
CA ALA A 130 1.72 -29.12 -1.28
C ALA A 130 0.71 -29.44 -2.39
N VAL A 131 0.19 -28.42 -3.09
CA VAL A 131 -0.90 -28.56 -4.06
C VAL A 131 -0.43 -29.14 -5.40
N LEU A 132 0.67 -28.61 -5.95
CA LEU A 132 1.15 -28.96 -7.30
C LEU A 132 1.29 -30.48 -7.55
N PRO A 133 1.94 -31.29 -6.68
CA PRO A 133 2.13 -32.71 -6.94
C PRO A 133 0.85 -33.55 -6.76
N ILE A 134 -0.19 -33.01 -6.13
CA ILE A 134 -1.43 -33.75 -5.82
C ILE A 134 -2.41 -33.72 -6.99
N PHE A 135 -2.55 -32.59 -7.67
CA PHE A 135 -3.66 -32.39 -8.59
C PHE A 135 -3.49 -33.06 -9.96
N ARG A 136 -2.25 -33.20 -10.44
CA ARG A 136 -1.98 -33.95 -11.68
C ARG A 136 -2.39 -35.44 -11.56
N PRO A 137 -1.94 -36.21 -10.54
CA PRO A 137 -2.40 -37.58 -10.33
C PRO A 137 -3.92 -37.71 -10.17
N ARG A 138 -4.56 -36.74 -9.51
CA ARG A 138 -6.03 -36.71 -9.35
C ARG A 138 -6.74 -36.56 -10.68
N THR A 139 -6.27 -35.66 -11.53
CA THR A 139 -6.82 -35.44 -12.87
C THR A 139 -6.67 -36.71 -13.74
N ASN A 140 -5.50 -37.34 -13.71
CA ASN A 140 -5.27 -38.62 -14.43
C ASN A 140 -6.16 -39.76 -13.90
N SER A 141 -6.41 -39.81 -12.58
CA SER A 141 -7.30 -40.80 -11.99
C SER A 141 -8.74 -40.63 -12.46
N LEU A 142 -9.21 -39.39 -12.61
CA LEU A 142 -10.52 -39.08 -13.18
C LEU A 142 -10.59 -39.45 -14.66
N MET A 143 -9.58 -39.09 -15.45
CA MET A 143 -9.53 -39.48 -16.86
C MET A 143 -9.63 -40.99 -17.04
N SER A 144 -8.87 -41.76 -16.24
CA SER A 144 -8.92 -43.22 -16.25
C SER A 144 -10.32 -43.74 -15.91
N LEU A 145 -10.97 -43.17 -14.88
CA LEU A 145 -12.33 -43.56 -14.48
C LEU A 145 -13.38 -43.31 -15.58
N TYR A 146 -13.20 -42.25 -16.36
CA TYR A 146 -14.07 -41.93 -17.50
C TYR A 146 -13.62 -42.57 -18.83
N ASN A 147 -12.60 -43.45 -18.81
CA ASN A 147 -11.98 -44.06 -19.99
C ASN A 147 -11.51 -43.03 -21.04
N GLN A 148 -11.03 -41.88 -20.58
CA GLN A 148 -10.50 -40.80 -21.42
C GLN A 148 -9.00 -41.00 -21.64
N SER A 149 -8.59 -41.22 -22.89
CA SER A 149 -7.20 -41.48 -23.27
C SER A 149 -6.45 -40.25 -23.78
N GLY A 150 -7.13 -39.12 -23.98
CA GLY A 150 -6.56 -37.87 -24.47
C GLY A 150 -7.62 -36.78 -24.60
N GLY A 151 -7.22 -35.61 -25.11
CA GLY A 151 -8.07 -34.42 -25.16
C GLY A 151 -7.79 -33.45 -24.01
N VAL A 152 -8.61 -32.41 -23.92
CA VAL A 152 -8.52 -31.40 -22.87
C VAL A 152 -9.51 -31.73 -21.77
N HIS A 153 -8.98 -32.01 -20.58
CA HIS A 153 -9.78 -32.23 -19.38
C HIS A 153 -9.32 -31.31 -18.26
N VAL A 154 -10.26 -30.84 -17.45
CA VAL A 154 -10.00 -29.84 -16.41
C VAL A 154 -10.64 -30.27 -15.10
N LEU A 155 -9.80 -30.44 -14.08
CA LEU A 155 -10.20 -30.58 -12.68
C LEU A 155 -10.03 -29.23 -11.99
N GLN A 156 -11.11 -28.71 -11.44
CA GLN A 156 -11.11 -27.48 -10.66
C GLN A 156 -11.50 -27.76 -9.22
N LYS A 157 -10.90 -27.04 -8.29
CA LYS A 157 -11.31 -27.00 -6.90
C LYS A 157 -11.38 -25.56 -6.44
N VAL A 158 -12.44 -25.23 -5.72
CA VAL A 158 -12.49 -24.03 -4.90
C VAL A 158 -12.61 -24.44 -3.45
N GLU A 159 -11.82 -23.85 -2.57
CA GLU A 159 -11.91 -24.09 -1.14
C GLU A 159 -11.58 -22.83 -0.36
N GLY A 160 -12.12 -22.73 0.84
CA GLY A 160 -12.01 -21.47 1.55
C GLY A 160 -12.79 -21.43 2.85
N CYS A 161 -12.82 -20.24 3.42
CA CYS A 161 -13.74 -19.90 4.49
C CYS A 161 -14.38 -18.54 4.23
N GLU A 162 -15.62 -18.40 4.68
CA GLU A 162 -16.29 -17.12 4.88
C GLU A 162 -16.29 -16.82 6.38
N TRP A 163 -16.10 -15.55 6.74
CA TRP A 163 -16.12 -15.08 8.11
C TRP A 163 -17.03 -13.87 8.21
N ASP A 164 -17.98 -13.93 9.13
CA ASP A 164 -18.82 -12.81 9.53
C ASP A 164 -18.12 -12.08 10.69
N ASP A 165 -17.71 -10.82 10.45
CA ASP A 165 -16.95 -10.03 11.43
C ASP A 165 -17.80 -9.43 12.55
N GLU A 166 -19.12 -9.62 12.53
CA GLU A 166 -20.04 -9.23 13.59
C GLU A 166 -20.39 -10.42 14.47
N THR A 167 -20.77 -11.56 13.86
CA THR A 167 -21.19 -12.76 14.62
C THR A 167 -20.04 -13.70 14.96
N GLU A 168 -18.85 -13.45 14.42
CA GLU A 168 -17.67 -14.32 14.50
C GLU A 168 -17.89 -15.72 13.89
N GLU A 169 -18.95 -15.88 13.08
CA GLU A 169 -19.27 -17.16 12.45
C GLU A 169 -18.29 -17.43 11.31
N VAL A 170 -17.75 -18.64 11.25
CA VAL A 170 -16.87 -19.09 10.18
C VAL A 170 -17.53 -20.25 9.44
N LYS A 171 -17.66 -20.12 8.12
CA LYS A 171 -18.19 -21.15 7.23
C LYS A 171 -17.10 -21.64 6.29
N ALA A 172 -16.64 -22.86 6.51
CA ALA A 172 -15.75 -23.56 5.60
C ALA A 172 -16.51 -24.04 4.37
N PHE A 173 -15.87 -24.06 3.21
CA PHE A 173 -16.41 -24.68 2.00
C PHE A 173 -15.30 -25.31 1.16
N SER A 174 -15.67 -26.35 0.42
CA SER A 174 -14.80 -26.94 -0.59
C SER A 174 -15.60 -27.67 -1.65
N GLN A 175 -15.33 -27.39 -2.92
CA GLN A 175 -16.08 -27.92 -4.05
C GLN A 175 -15.12 -28.29 -5.19
N PHE A 176 -15.42 -29.38 -5.86
CA PHE A 176 -14.74 -29.83 -7.06
C PHE A 176 -15.66 -29.75 -8.28
N GLY A 177 -15.11 -29.25 -9.37
CA GLY A 177 -15.68 -29.31 -10.71
C GLY A 177 -14.80 -30.15 -11.63
N TYR A 178 -15.43 -30.89 -12.54
CA TYR A 178 -14.73 -31.67 -13.56
C TYR A 178 -15.37 -31.44 -14.93
N ASP A 179 -14.57 -30.99 -15.90
CA ASP A 179 -14.98 -30.57 -17.24
C ASP A 179 -16.15 -29.57 -17.21
N GLY A 180 -16.02 -28.55 -16.36
CA GLY A 180 -16.96 -27.42 -16.25
C GLY A 180 -18.29 -27.72 -15.56
N LYS A 181 -18.42 -28.89 -14.93
CA LYS A 181 -19.63 -29.33 -14.23
C LYS A 181 -19.31 -29.76 -12.80
N ASP A 182 -20.24 -29.58 -11.87
CA ASP A 182 -20.08 -30.01 -10.47
C ASP A 182 -19.74 -31.50 -10.36
N PHE A 183 -18.85 -31.85 -9.43
CA PHE A 183 -18.36 -33.21 -9.24
C PHE A 183 -18.56 -33.71 -7.81
N MET A 184 -18.06 -32.97 -6.81
CA MET A 184 -18.32 -33.25 -5.39
C MET A 184 -18.13 -32.01 -4.52
N GLU A 185 -18.75 -32.00 -3.36
CA GLU A 185 -18.76 -30.88 -2.42
C GLU A 185 -18.55 -31.39 -0.99
N LEU A 186 -17.90 -30.59 -0.17
CA LEU A 186 -17.72 -30.88 1.26
C LEU A 186 -18.98 -30.50 2.04
N ASP A 187 -19.47 -31.39 2.89
CA ASP A 187 -20.36 -31.03 3.99
C ASP A 187 -19.55 -30.42 5.14
N PRO A 188 -19.67 -29.10 5.42
CA PRO A 188 -18.88 -28.46 6.45
C PRO A 188 -19.26 -28.88 7.88
N LYS A 189 -20.41 -29.54 8.09
CA LYS A 189 -20.82 -30.03 9.41
C LYS A 189 -20.13 -31.34 9.76
N THR A 190 -20.10 -32.27 8.80
CA THR A 190 -19.57 -33.62 9.01
C THR A 190 -18.14 -33.80 8.49
N PHE A 191 -17.62 -32.86 7.69
CA PHE A 191 -16.35 -32.97 6.96
C PHE A 191 -16.30 -34.22 6.08
N THR A 192 -17.43 -34.53 5.44
CA THR A 192 -17.58 -35.63 4.48
C THR A 192 -17.84 -35.09 3.08
N TRP A 193 -17.47 -35.87 2.06
CA TRP A 193 -17.67 -35.49 0.67
C TRP A 193 -19.02 -35.97 0.16
N ILE A 194 -19.85 -35.03 -0.29
CA ILE A 194 -21.11 -35.26 -0.98
C ILE A 194 -20.80 -35.39 -2.48
N ALA A 195 -20.98 -36.60 -3.01
CA ALA A 195 -20.86 -36.86 -4.44
C ALA A 195 -22.02 -36.19 -5.22
N LYS A 196 -21.70 -35.42 -6.26
CA LYS A 196 -22.70 -34.86 -7.19
C LYS A 196 -22.88 -35.72 -8.45
N ARG A 197 -21.98 -36.69 -8.66
CA ARG A 197 -22.04 -37.70 -9.73
C ARG A 197 -21.71 -39.09 -9.20
N PRO A 198 -22.19 -40.16 -9.85
CA PRO A 198 -21.90 -41.54 -9.43
C PRO A 198 -20.40 -41.84 -9.31
N GLU A 199 -19.59 -41.32 -10.24
CA GLU A 199 -18.14 -41.54 -10.27
C GLU A 199 -17.42 -40.91 -9.08
N ALA A 200 -17.98 -39.83 -8.50
CA ALA A 200 -17.41 -39.15 -7.35
C ALA A 200 -17.50 -39.96 -6.05
N VAL A 201 -18.40 -40.94 -5.97
CA VAL A 201 -18.52 -41.82 -4.79
C VAL A 201 -17.23 -42.62 -4.61
N ASN A 202 -16.74 -43.26 -5.68
CA ASN A 202 -15.51 -44.04 -5.62
C ASN A 202 -14.27 -43.14 -5.44
N ILE A 203 -14.23 -42.01 -6.15
CA ILE A 203 -13.09 -41.07 -6.08
C ILE A 203 -12.94 -40.45 -4.70
N SER A 204 -14.04 -40.04 -4.06
CA SER A 204 -13.98 -39.44 -2.72
C SER A 204 -13.40 -40.43 -1.71
N MET A 205 -13.77 -41.71 -1.80
CA MET A 205 -13.16 -42.78 -1.01
C MET A 205 -11.66 -42.89 -1.33
N MET A 206 -11.25 -43.00 -2.60
CA MET A 206 -9.83 -43.08 -2.96
C MET A 206 -8.98 -41.93 -2.43
N TRP A 207 -9.49 -40.69 -2.46
CA TRP A 207 -8.72 -39.51 -2.07
C TRP A 207 -8.75 -39.21 -0.57
N TYR A 208 -9.81 -39.61 0.14
CA TYR A 208 -10.08 -39.11 1.50
C TYR A 208 -10.43 -40.18 2.54
N THR A 209 -10.25 -41.49 2.26
CA THR A 209 -10.49 -42.55 3.27
C THR A 209 -9.53 -42.49 4.46
N LYS A 210 -8.34 -41.91 4.30
CA LYS A 210 -7.33 -41.87 5.37
C LYS A 210 -7.67 -40.77 6.39
N THR A 211 -7.87 -41.16 7.65
CA THR A 211 -8.23 -40.25 8.74
C THR A 211 -7.31 -39.04 8.87
N TYR A 212 -5.98 -39.22 8.76
CA TYR A 212 -5.04 -38.11 8.89
C TYR A 212 -5.21 -37.04 7.80
N LEU A 213 -5.58 -37.43 6.57
CA LEU A 213 -5.82 -36.47 5.49
C LEU A 213 -7.06 -35.64 5.77
N ARG A 214 -8.11 -36.27 6.31
CA ARG A 214 -9.36 -35.60 6.69
C ARG A 214 -9.13 -34.61 7.84
N GLU A 215 -8.40 -35.00 8.88
CA GLU A 215 -8.13 -34.11 10.01
C GLU A 215 -7.22 -32.93 9.61
N ASN A 216 -6.17 -33.17 8.81
CA ASN A 216 -5.35 -32.08 8.28
C ASN A 216 -6.18 -31.11 7.44
N PHE A 217 -7.03 -31.64 6.56
CA PHE A 217 -7.92 -30.85 5.73
C PHE A 217 -8.91 -30.00 6.54
N LYS A 218 -9.48 -30.60 7.58
CA LYS A 218 -10.36 -29.90 8.53
C LYS A 218 -9.62 -28.74 9.21
N THR A 219 -8.42 -28.99 9.74
CA THR A 219 -7.60 -27.96 10.39
C THR A 219 -7.30 -26.79 9.45
N VAL A 220 -6.97 -27.06 8.19
CA VAL A 220 -6.72 -26.00 7.19
C VAL A 220 -7.94 -25.10 7.03
N LEU A 221 -9.13 -25.68 6.80
CA LEU A 221 -10.35 -24.91 6.54
C LEU A 221 -10.95 -24.23 7.77
N THR A 222 -10.82 -24.82 8.96
CA THR A 222 -11.48 -24.31 10.18
C THR A 222 -10.58 -23.48 11.09
N GLN A 223 -9.26 -23.56 10.92
CA GLN A 223 -8.31 -22.85 11.78
C GLN A 223 -7.38 -21.96 10.96
N ILE A 224 -6.65 -22.54 10.01
CA ILE A 224 -5.60 -21.82 9.28
C ILE A 224 -6.20 -20.74 8.39
N PHE A 225 -7.15 -21.08 7.52
CA PHE A 225 -7.77 -20.11 6.61
C PHE A 225 -8.46 -18.96 7.35
N PRO A 226 -9.27 -19.21 8.40
CA PRO A 226 -9.87 -18.14 9.19
C PRO A 226 -8.83 -17.24 9.87
N GLU A 227 -7.74 -17.81 10.40
CA GLU A 227 -6.66 -17.02 11.01
C GLU A 227 -6.01 -16.10 9.97
N GLN A 228 -5.71 -16.60 8.76
CA GLN A 228 -5.17 -15.78 7.68
C GLN A 228 -6.13 -14.67 7.24
N LEU A 229 -7.42 -15.01 7.11
CA LEU A 229 -8.45 -14.07 6.72
C LEU A 229 -8.57 -12.92 7.74
N LYS A 230 -8.70 -13.25 9.03
CA LYS A 230 -8.78 -12.27 10.12
C LYS A 230 -7.57 -11.34 10.14
N LYS A 231 -6.38 -11.91 10.00
CA LYS A 231 -5.13 -11.16 9.95
C LYS A 231 -5.05 -10.20 8.78
N TYR A 232 -5.54 -10.61 7.61
CA TYR A 232 -5.64 -9.73 6.44
C TYR A 232 -6.67 -8.61 6.65
N VAL A 233 -7.84 -8.93 7.20
CA VAL A 233 -8.88 -7.92 7.48
C VAL A 233 -8.40 -6.91 8.52
N ASP A 234 -7.76 -7.36 9.59
CA ASP A 234 -7.14 -6.49 10.60
C ASP A 234 -6.02 -5.64 10.01
N TYR A 235 -5.23 -6.23 9.09
CA TYR A 235 -4.27 -5.47 8.32
C TYR A 235 -4.93 -4.38 7.49
N GLY A 236 -5.94 -4.72 6.68
CA GLY A 236 -6.67 -3.75 5.86
C GLY A 236 -7.30 -2.63 6.69
N ARG A 237 -7.94 -2.97 7.80
CA ARG A 237 -8.54 -2.01 8.73
C ARG A 237 -7.49 -1.09 9.35
N SER A 238 -6.40 -1.67 9.87
CA SER A 238 -5.30 -0.88 10.43
C SER A 238 -4.61 -0.03 9.37
N PHE A 239 -4.42 -0.54 8.16
CA PHE A 239 -3.79 0.16 7.04
C PHE A 239 -4.63 1.32 6.51
N LEU A 240 -5.96 1.18 6.46
CA LEU A 240 -6.87 2.27 6.06
C LEU A 240 -6.97 3.37 7.13
N LEU A 241 -6.86 3.01 8.41
CA LEU A 241 -6.96 3.96 9.53
C LEU A 241 -5.59 4.50 9.99
N ARG A 242 -4.49 3.94 9.49
CA ARG A 242 -3.13 4.36 9.84
C ARG A 242 -2.91 5.80 9.39
N THR A 243 -2.40 6.62 10.29
CA THR A 243 -1.89 7.95 9.99
C THR A 243 -0.52 8.06 10.64
N GLU A 244 0.51 8.28 9.83
CA GLU A 244 1.87 8.48 10.32
C GLU A 244 2.42 9.79 9.78
N LEU A 245 2.93 10.61 10.69
CA LEU A 245 3.55 11.89 10.37
C LEU A 245 5.03 11.67 10.04
N PRO A 246 5.59 12.39 9.05
CA PRO A 246 6.98 12.22 8.67
C PRO A 246 7.94 12.77 9.72
N SER A 247 9.16 12.27 9.66
CA SER A 247 10.34 13.04 10.04
C SER A 247 10.76 13.94 8.87
N VAL A 248 10.94 15.24 9.13
CA VAL A 248 11.37 16.21 8.13
C VAL A 248 12.80 16.66 8.42
N SER A 249 13.66 16.64 7.39
CA SER A 249 15.06 17.02 7.49
C SER A 249 15.50 17.89 6.32
N LEU A 250 16.40 18.83 6.60
CA LEU A 250 17.03 19.67 5.58
C LEU A 250 18.42 19.11 5.27
N LEU A 251 18.65 18.77 4.01
CA LEU A 251 19.85 18.11 3.54
C LEU A 251 20.53 18.98 2.48
N GLN A 252 21.86 19.05 2.51
CA GLN A 252 22.62 19.76 1.48
C GLN A 252 23.91 18.99 1.18
N LYS A 253 24.19 18.72 -0.10
CA LYS A 253 25.38 17.96 -0.51
C LYS A 253 26.67 18.77 -0.34
N THR A 254 26.66 20.01 -0.83
CA THR A 254 27.75 21.00 -0.74
C THR A 254 27.14 22.40 -0.51
N PRO A 255 27.89 23.40 -0.02
CA PRO A 255 27.39 24.76 0.19
C PRO A 255 26.77 25.44 -1.05
N SER A 256 27.16 24.99 -2.25
CA SER A 256 26.63 25.46 -3.54
C SER A 256 25.47 24.63 -4.07
N SER A 257 25.16 23.49 -3.46
CA SER A 257 24.04 22.64 -3.85
C SER A 257 22.72 23.23 -3.37
N PRO A 258 21.59 22.98 -4.07
CA PRO A 258 20.26 23.23 -3.53
C PRO A 258 20.07 22.56 -2.16
N VAL A 259 19.24 23.18 -1.32
CA VAL A 259 18.84 22.59 -0.04
C VAL A 259 17.63 21.71 -0.28
N SER A 260 17.77 20.42 -0.01
CA SER A 260 16.70 19.44 -0.12
C SER A 260 15.93 19.35 1.19
N CYS A 261 14.62 19.57 1.15
CA CYS A 261 13.75 19.20 2.24
C CYS A 261 13.25 17.78 2.01
N LEU A 262 13.61 16.84 2.89
CA LEU A 262 13.21 15.44 2.83
C LEU A 262 12.20 15.15 3.94
N ALA A 263 11.01 14.68 3.56
CA ALA A 263 10.02 14.11 4.47
C ALA A 263 9.99 12.59 4.27
N THR A 264 10.16 11.81 5.34
CA THR A 264 10.13 10.33 5.28
C THR A 264 9.41 9.75 6.49
N GLY A 265 8.77 8.59 6.30
CA GLY A 265 8.04 7.91 7.36
C GLY A 265 6.58 8.33 7.46
N PHE A 266 5.98 8.87 6.40
CA PHE A 266 4.58 9.30 6.42
C PHE A 266 3.63 8.31 5.75
N TYR A 267 2.38 8.33 6.18
CA TYR A 267 1.30 7.55 5.59
C TYR A 267 -0.06 8.21 5.90
N PRO A 268 -1.02 8.29 4.94
CA PRO A 268 -1.01 7.68 3.60
C PRO A 268 -0.11 8.44 2.60
N HIS A 269 0.04 7.90 1.38
CA HIS A 269 0.83 8.52 0.30
C HIS A 269 0.29 9.88 -0.17
N ARG A 270 -0.96 10.23 0.17
CA ARG A 270 -1.56 11.52 -0.18
C ARG A 270 -1.02 12.60 0.73
N ALA A 271 0.04 13.26 0.31
CA ALA A 271 0.68 14.35 1.03
C ALA A 271 1.21 15.40 0.06
N SER A 272 1.50 16.59 0.59
CA SER A 272 2.16 17.68 -0.12
C SER A 272 3.40 18.11 0.68
N LEU A 273 4.46 18.46 -0.05
CA LEU A 273 5.67 19.05 0.50
C LEU A 273 6.00 20.26 -0.36
N VAL A 274 6.12 21.44 0.26
CA VAL A 274 6.31 22.71 -0.45
C VAL A 274 7.29 23.62 0.29
N TRP A 275 7.93 24.52 -0.44
CA TRP A 275 8.66 25.64 0.15
C TRP A 275 7.77 26.87 0.20
N ARG A 276 7.77 27.57 1.33
CA ARG A 276 7.11 28.88 1.50
C ARG A 276 8.13 29.95 1.84
N LYS A 277 7.94 31.15 1.30
CA LYS A 277 8.67 32.37 1.69
C LYS A 277 7.69 33.39 2.24
N ASP A 278 7.91 33.86 3.46
CA ASP A 278 7.04 34.85 4.12
C ASP A 278 5.55 34.46 4.13
N GLY A 279 5.24 33.16 4.09
CA GLY A 279 3.87 32.62 4.10
C GLY A 279 3.32 32.23 2.72
N GLU A 280 3.94 32.67 1.63
CA GLU A 280 3.53 32.37 0.25
C GLU A 280 4.26 31.15 -0.30
N GLU A 281 3.55 30.27 -1.02
CA GLU A 281 4.14 29.10 -1.67
C GLU A 281 5.03 29.48 -2.86
N LEU A 282 6.19 28.84 -2.95
CA LEU A 282 7.13 29.03 -4.06
C LEU A 282 6.88 27.98 -5.14
N HIS A 283 6.78 28.44 -6.38
CA HIS A 283 6.69 27.59 -7.57
C HIS A 283 7.90 27.74 -8.50
N GLU A 284 8.71 28.78 -8.31
CA GLU A 284 9.97 29.01 -9.03
C GLU A 284 11.16 28.64 -8.14
N GLU A 285 12.28 28.22 -8.75
CA GLU A 285 13.52 27.81 -8.04
C GLU A 285 13.37 26.59 -7.11
N VAL A 286 12.25 25.87 -7.23
CA VAL A 286 11.96 24.62 -6.52
C VAL A 286 11.85 23.45 -7.49
N ASP A 287 12.34 22.29 -7.07
CA ASP A 287 12.21 21.03 -7.81
C ASP A 287 11.55 19.97 -6.94
N HIS A 288 10.40 19.43 -7.39
CA HIS A 288 9.61 18.46 -6.64
C HIS A 288 10.01 17.04 -7.02
N GLY A 289 10.48 16.28 -6.04
CA GLY A 289 10.69 14.84 -6.18
C GLY A 289 9.37 14.05 -6.19
N GLU A 290 9.47 12.80 -6.61
CA GLU A 290 8.35 11.85 -6.56
C GLU A 290 8.10 11.34 -5.14
N ILE A 291 6.90 10.80 -4.92
CA ILE A 291 6.57 10.06 -3.70
C ILE A 291 7.06 8.62 -3.87
N LEU A 292 8.03 8.22 -3.04
CA LEU A 292 8.65 6.91 -3.09
C LEU A 292 8.21 6.06 -1.88
N PRO A 293 7.92 4.76 -2.06
CA PRO A 293 7.61 3.87 -0.95
C PRO A 293 8.87 3.50 -0.14
N ASN A 294 8.68 3.30 1.17
CA ASN A 294 9.67 2.75 2.09
C ASN A 294 9.41 1.26 2.35
N HIS A 295 10.44 0.55 2.80
CA HIS A 295 10.38 -0.88 3.14
C HIS A 295 9.45 -1.22 4.32
N ASP A 296 9.03 -0.23 5.12
CA ASP A 296 8.15 -0.38 6.28
C ASP A 296 6.67 -0.04 5.96
N GLY A 297 6.37 0.15 4.67
CA GLY A 297 5.04 0.51 4.18
C GLY A 297 4.66 1.98 4.38
N THR A 298 5.61 2.85 4.76
CA THR A 298 5.45 4.31 4.74
C THR A 298 5.96 4.90 3.42
N PHE A 299 5.90 6.22 3.27
CA PHE A 299 6.36 6.93 2.08
C PHE A 299 7.42 7.99 2.44
N GLN A 300 8.16 8.39 1.42
CA GLN A 300 9.09 9.51 1.45
C GLN A 300 8.93 10.39 0.22
N MET A 301 9.26 11.67 0.35
CA MET A 301 9.33 12.62 -0.76
C MET A 301 10.29 13.76 -0.42
N SER A 302 10.80 14.46 -1.43
CA SER A 302 11.68 15.61 -1.23
C SER A 302 11.35 16.78 -2.16
N VAL A 303 11.66 18.00 -1.72
CA VAL A 303 11.63 19.20 -2.56
C VAL A 303 12.90 20.00 -2.37
N ASP A 304 13.58 20.28 -3.48
CA ASP A 304 14.85 20.98 -3.50
C ASP A 304 14.62 22.48 -3.74
N LEU A 305 15.29 23.34 -2.98
CA LEU A 305 15.26 24.80 -3.12
C LEU A 305 16.64 25.33 -3.50
N ASN A 306 16.72 26.08 -4.60
CA ASN A 306 17.94 26.77 -4.99
C ASN A 306 18.06 28.12 -4.25
N LEU A 307 19.19 28.35 -3.58
CA LEU A 307 19.47 29.58 -2.83
C LEU A 307 20.69 30.33 -3.36
N SER A 308 21.14 30.02 -4.58
CA SER A 308 22.36 30.61 -5.16
C SER A 308 22.34 32.14 -5.23
N SER A 309 21.14 32.74 -5.30
CA SER A 309 20.90 34.19 -5.36
C SER A 309 20.56 34.82 -4.01
N VAL A 310 20.45 34.03 -2.93
CA VAL A 310 19.90 34.45 -1.63
C VAL A 310 20.99 34.47 -0.55
N THR A 311 21.09 35.57 0.18
CA THR A 311 22.04 35.68 1.28
C THR A 311 21.62 34.81 2.47
N PRO A 312 22.56 34.23 3.24
CA PRO A 312 22.25 33.38 4.39
C PRO A 312 21.37 34.04 5.46
N GLU A 313 21.41 35.37 5.57
CA GLU A 313 20.60 36.14 6.52
C GLU A 313 19.09 36.06 6.18
N ASP A 314 18.76 35.98 4.88
CA ASP A 314 17.37 35.90 4.39
C ASP A 314 16.81 34.46 4.42
N TRP A 315 17.63 33.44 4.70
CA TRP A 315 17.18 32.04 4.71
C TRP A 315 16.07 31.78 5.72
N THR A 316 16.06 32.50 6.84
CA THR A 316 15.07 32.35 7.91
C THR A 316 13.64 32.70 7.49
N ARG A 317 13.47 33.36 6.34
CA ARG A 317 12.17 33.68 5.72
C ARG A 317 11.55 32.49 4.99
N TYR A 318 12.34 31.45 4.74
CA TYR A 318 11.94 30.25 4.02
C TYR A 318 11.59 29.12 4.99
N ASN A 319 10.50 28.42 4.70
CA ASN A 319 10.04 27.27 5.46
C ASN A 319 9.68 26.14 4.51
N CYS A 320 10.10 24.92 4.84
CA CYS A 320 9.57 23.72 4.21
C CYS A 320 8.31 23.29 4.97
N VAL A 321 7.20 23.08 4.26
CA VAL A 321 5.90 22.76 4.85
C VAL A 321 5.42 21.43 4.30
N PHE A 322 5.18 20.48 5.20
CA PHE A 322 4.59 19.18 4.88
C PHE A 322 3.13 19.15 5.34
N GLN A 323 2.25 18.68 4.45
CA GLN A 323 0.81 18.55 4.69
C GLN A 323 0.36 17.13 4.37
N LEU A 324 -0.24 16.45 5.35
CA LEU A 324 -0.76 15.10 5.17
C LEU A 324 -2.27 15.14 4.94
N SER A 325 -2.76 14.45 3.92
CA SER A 325 -4.20 14.35 3.66
C SER A 325 -4.93 13.78 4.87
N GLY A 326 -5.98 14.48 5.32
CA GLY A 326 -6.80 14.05 6.46
C GLY A 326 -6.27 14.49 7.83
N VAL A 327 -5.09 15.13 7.89
CA VAL A 327 -4.56 15.78 9.09
C VAL A 327 -4.68 17.28 8.94
N LYS A 328 -5.04 17.99 10.02
CA LYS A 328 -5.23 19.45 9.99
C LYS A 328 -3.94 20.22 10.25
N GLU A 329 -3.04 19.63 11.01
CA GLU A 329 -1.77 20.25 11.39
C GLU A 329 -0.71 20.09 10.30
N ASP A 330 -0.16 21.22 9.84
CA ASP A 330 1.00 21.28 8.97
C ASP A 330 2.29 21.08 9.78
N ILE A 331 3.27 20.37 9.21
CA ILE A 331 4.63 20.27 9.78
C ILE A 331 5.51 21.32 9.09
N ILE A 332 5.94 22.32 9.85
CA ILE A 332 6.72 23.45 9.35
C ILE A 332 8.17 23.33 9.81
N THR A 333 9.09 23.23 8.86
CA THR A 333 10.54 23.17 9.08
C THR A 333 11.19 24.42 8.53
N LYS A 334 11.55 25.34 9.43
CA LYS A 334 12.25 26.58 9.08
C LYS A 334 13.67 26.32 8.59
N LEU A 335 14.06 27.04 7.53
CA LEU A 335 15.41 26.96 6.97
C LEU A 335 16.38 27.77 7.83
N GLU A 336 17.27 27.05 8.51
CA GLU A 336 18.32 27.63 9.34
C GLU A 336 19.62 26.85 9.09
N LYS A 337 20.74 27.58 9.00
CA LYS A 337 22.03 27.02 8.55
C LYS A 337 22.53 25.88 9.44
N ASP A 338 22.27 25.95 10.74
CA ASP A 338 22.63 24.95 11.75
C ASP A 338 21.73 23.70 11.73
N ARG A 339 20.54 23.79 11.13
CA ARG A 339 19.61 22.66 10.94
C ARG A 339 19.90 21.84 9.69
N ILE A 340 20.66 22.39 8.74
CA ILE A 340 21.05 21.71 7.51
C ILE A 340 22.09 20.63 7.81
N ARG A 341 21.78 19.40 7.41
CA ARG A 341 22.72 18.27 7.50
C ARG A 341 23.51 18.17 6.20
N THR A 342 24.83 18.18 6.32
CA THR A 342 25.76 17.97 5.21
C THR A 342 26.74 16.86 5.55
N ASN A 343 27.12 16.09 4.53
CA ASN A 343 28.14 15.05 4.62
C ASN A 343 29.53 15.58 4.24
N GLU A 344 29.65 16.85 3.83
CA GLU A 344 30.95 17.49 3.72
C GLU A 344 31.60 17.45 5.10
N GLY A 345 32.70 16.70 5.20
CA GLY A 345 33.41 16.50 6.44
C GLY A 345 33.61 17.84 7.14
N LYS A 346 33.53 17.85 8.47
CA LYS A 346 33.98 18.98 9.29
C LYS A 346 35.48 19.20 9.04
N VAL A 347 35.83 19.74 7.89
CA VAL A 347 37.14 20.27 7.60
C VAL A 347 37.19 21.55 8.41
N LYS A 348 37.48 21.41 9.71
CA LYS A 348 38.12 22.50 10.42
C LYS A 348 39.31 22.88 9.53
N PRO A 349 39.41 24.13 9.03
CA PRO A 349 40.68 24.56 8.47
C PRO A 349 41.68 24.40 9.60
N SER A 350 42.46 23.32 9.57
CA SER A 350 43.38 23.05 10.66
C SER A 350 44.34 24.22 10.66
N ASN A 351 44.55 24.85 11.82
CA ASN A 351 45.62 25.85 12.00
C ASN A 351 46.97 25.35 11.46
N MET A 352 47.12 24.03 11.30
CA MET A 352 48.23 23.35 10.65
C MET A 352 48.47 23.77 9.20
N THR A 353 47.44 24.03 8.38
CA THR A 353 47.64 24.46 6.99
C THR A 353 48.27 25.85 6.93
N VAL A 354 47.79 26.79 7.75
CA VAL A 354 48.33 28.15 7.88
C VAL A 354 49.75 28.12 8.45
N LEU A 355 49.99 27.31 9.49
CA LEU A 355 51.32 27.13 10.10
C LEU A 355 52.34 26.52 9.14
N VAL A 356 51.94 25.53 8.33
CA VAL A 356 52.83 24.90 7.34
C VAL A 356 53.15 25.88 6.21
N THR A 357 52.16 26.62 5.69
CA THR A 357 52.43 27.64 4.67
C THR A 357 53.35 28.75 5.19
N ALA A 358 53.16 29.21 6.43
CA ALA A 358 54.03 30.20 7.05
C ALA A 358 55.47 29.68 7.24
N ALA A 359 55.62 28.44 7.72
CA ALA A 359 56.93 27.81 7.92
C ALA A 359 57.69 27.64 6.60
N VAL A 360 57.01 27.23 5.53
CA VAL A 360 57.63 27.08 4.19
C VAL A 360 58.08 28.43 3.63
N VAL A 361 57.27 29.49 3.78
CA VAL A 361 57.64 30.84 3.35
C VAL A 361 58.87 31.34 4.11
N VAL A 362 58.91 31.14 5.43
CA VAL A 362 60.08 31.51 6.24
C VAL A 362 61.32 30.73 5.81
N LEU A 363 61.21 29.43 5.57
CA LEU A 363 62.33 28.61 5.11
C LEU A 363 62.87 29.09 3.76
N ALA A 364 61.97 29.42 2.83
CA ALA A 364 62.34 29.95 1.52
C ALA A 364 63.08 31.28 1.63
N LEU A 365 62.62 32.20 2.49
CA LEU A 365 63.30 33.47 2.74
C LEU A 365 64.70 33.27 3.35
N ILE A 366 64.86 32.33 4.27
CA ILE A 366 66.17 31.99 4.85
C ILE A 366 67.12 31.45 3.77
N LEU A 367 66.64 30.55 2.90
CA LEU A 367 67.46 30.00 1.81
C LEU A 367 67.88 31.07 0.80
N ILE A 368 66.98 31.99 0.44
CA ILE A 368 67.30 33.14 -0.42
C ILE A 368 68.35 34.04 0.24
N GLY A 369 68.18 34.34 1.53
CA GLY A 369 69.14 35.14 2.30
C GLY A 369 70.53 34.47 2.39
N ALA A 370 70.57 33.16 2.64
CA ALA A 370 71.81 32.38 2.70
C ALA A 370 72.52 32.34 1.33
N ALA A 371 71.78 32.11 0.24
CA ALA A 371 72.31 32.16 -1.12
C ALA A 371 72.88 33.54 -1.45
N GLY A 372 72.15 34.62 -1.12
CA GLY A 372 72.61 35.99 -1.27
C GLY A 372 73.90 36.28 -0.47
N PHE A 373 73.98 35.79 0.77
CA PHE A 373 75.16 35.94 1.62
C PHE A 373 76.38 35.17 1.08
N ILE A 374 76.20 33.95 0.57
CA ILE A 374 77.27 33.16 -0.06
C ILE A 374 77.80 33.89 -1.30
N VAL A 375 76.91 34.41 -2.16
CA VAL A 375 77.29 35.20 -3.35
C VAL A 375 78.04 36.47 -2.93
N TYR A 376 77.57 37.17 -1.90
CA TYR A 376 78.24 38.36 -1.37
C TYR A 376 79.65 38.05 -0.86
N LYS A 377 79.84 36.97 -0.08
CA LYS A 377 81.17 36.56 0.39
C LYS A 377 82.08 36.15 -0.77
N LYS A 378 81.57 35.46 -1.79
CA LYS A 378 82.35 35.09 -2.99
C LYS A 378 82.83 36.33 -3.74
N LYS A 379 81.97 37.33 -3.95
CA LYS A 379 82.33 38.62 -4.55
C LYS A 379 83.33 39.42 -3.71
N LYS A 380 83.21 39.39 -2.38
CA LYS A 380 84.16 40.08 -1.47
C LYS A 380 85.55 39.41 -1.50
N GLY A 381 85.60 38.08 -1.52
CA GLY A 381 86.86 37.33 -1.64
C GLY A 381 87.57 37.52 -2.99
N GLU A 382 86.81 37.68 -4.08
CA GLU A 382 87.38 38.05 -5.40
C GLU A 382 87.92 39.50 -5.41
N ARG A 383 87.25 40.42 -4.70
CA ARG A 383 87.72 41.82 -4.52
C ARG A 383 88.99 41.93 -3.66
N GLU A 384 89.16 41.06 -2.67
CA GLU A 384 90.37 41.00 -1.84
C GLU A 384 91.54 40.33 -2.59
N LYS A 385 91.29 39.27 -3.37
CA LYS A 385 92.33 38.65 -4.22
C LYS A 385 92.82 39.57 -5.35
N GLY A 386 91.95 40.38 -5.94
CA GLY A 386 92.34 41.38 -6.94
C GLY A 386 93.15 42.57 -6.39
N LYS A 387 93.14 42.80 -5.07
CA LYS A 387 93.99 43.82 -4.41
C LYS A 387 95.39 43.31 -4.06
N ILE A 388 95.58 42.00 -3.87
CA ILE A 388 96.87 41.40 -3.52
C ILE A 388 97.75 41.17 -4.77
N SER A 389 97.17 41.11 -5.98
CA SER A 389 97.94 41.00 -7.23
C SER A 389 98.41 42.34 -7.83
N LEU A 390 98.24 43.45 -7.11
CA LEU A 390 98.55 44.83 -7.56
C LEU A 390 99.44 45.60 -6.55
N LEU A 391 100.02 44.88 -5.58
CA LEU A 391 101.13 45.28 -4.71
C LEU A 391 102.27 44.30 -4.95
#